data_AF-A0A1D8AWX5-F1
#
_entry.id   AF-A0A1D8AWX5-F1
#
_cell.length_a   1.000
_cell.length_b   1.000
_cell.length_c   1.000
_cell.angle_alpha   90.00
_cell.angle_beta   90.00
_cell.angle_gamma   90.00
#
_symmetry.space_group_name_H-M   'P 1'
#
loop_
_entity.id
_entity.type
_entity.pdbx_description
1 polymer ?
#
loop_
_entity_poly.entity_id
_entity_poly.type
_entity_poly.pdbx_seq_one_letter_code
_entity_poly.pdbx_strand_id
1 'polypeptide(L)'
;MTIDVVHLLPRFARGLLYTYPSPDVPLDQSPDCHWTSMNFFNDPPEPRFQDITYLRESLITNYARVEAAPVMGDLLLLTQPDGQVIHSCIYIADDIVFTKNGQSPSVPWTLTTLADLQAFYPAQPALLVRIFRKTP
;
A
#
# COMPACT_ATOMS: atom_id res chain seq x y z
N MET A 1 -0.74 -27.14 13.76
CA MET A 1 -0.30 -25.88 14.38
C MET A 1 -0.59 -24.78 13.37
N THR A 2 -1.31 -23.74 13.76
CA THR A 2 -1.63 -22.58 12.93
C THR A 2 -1.02 -21.33 13.57
N ILE A 3 -0.60 -20.37 12.77
CA ILE A 3 -0.11 -19.05 13.20
C ILE A 3 -0.98 -17.98 12.54
N ASP A 4 -1.34 -16.95 13.30
CA ASP A 4 -2.07 -15.80 12.74
C ASP A 4 -1.14 -15.01 11.81
N VAL A 5 -1.65 -14.62 10.63
CA VAL A 5 -0.92 -13.84 9.62
C VAL A 5 -0.35 -12.54 10.19
N VAL A 6 -1.00 -11.95 11.19
CA VAL A 6 -0.54 -10.71 11.84
C VAL A 6 0.87 -10.86 12.43
N HIS A 7 1.25 -12.07 12.86
CA HIS A 7 2.58 -12.35 13.39
C HIS A 7 3.67 -12.45 12.32
N LEU A 8 3.27 -12.61 11.05
CA LEU A 8 4.20 -12.61 9.92
C LEU A 8 4.45 -11.20 9.39
N LEU A 9 3.61 -10.23 9.75
CA LEU A 9 3.71 -8.85 9.28
C LEU A 9 4.86 -8.07 9.97
N PRO A 10 5.52 -7.16 9.23
CA PRO A 10 6.43 -6.18 9.81
C PRO A 10 5.74 -5.37 10.92
N ARG A 11 6.54 -4.85 11.85
CA ARG A 11 6.01 -4.14 13.03
C ARG A 11 5.08 -2.98 12.67
N PHE A 12 5.41 -2.22 11.63
CA PHE A 12 4.57 -1.13 11.11
C PHE A 12 3.17 -1.63 10.70
N ALA A 13 3.11 -2.59 9.76
CA ALA A 13 1.84 -3.11 9.26
C ALA A 13 1.02 -3.81 10.36
N ARG A 14 1.70 -4.56 11.23
CA ARG A 14 1.08 -5.23 12.38
C ARG A 14 0.42 -4.25 13.34
N GLY A 15 1.09 -3.15 13.65
CA GLY A 15 0.60 -2.14 14.59
C GLY A 15 -0.59 -1.34 14.05
N LEU A 16 -0.71 -1.23 12.72
CA LEU A 16 -1.78 -0.49 12.07
C LEU A 16 -2.98 -1.36 11.68
N LEU A 17 -2.80 -2.67 11.49
CA LEU A 17 -3.85 -3.55 11.01
C LEU A 17 -5.12 -3.47 11.89
N TYR A 18 -6.26 -3.17 11.25
CA TYR A 18 -7.57 -2.95 11.88
C TYR A 18 -7.64 -1.81 12.90
N THR A 19 -6.70 -0.86 12.82
CA THR A 19 -6.76 0.42 13.53
C THR A 19 -7.21 1.53 12.59
N TYR A 20 -7.55 2.69 13.15
CA TYR A 20 -7.97 3.87 12.40
C TYR A 20 -6.93 5.00 12.57
N PRO A 21 -6.72 5.86 11.56
CA PRO A 21 -5.93 7.06 11.75
C PRO A 21 -6.49 7.89 12.90
N SER A 22 -5.62 8.60 13.61
CA SER A 22 -6.07 9.52 14.64
C SER A 22 -6.99 10.59 14.01
N PRO A 23 -8.20 10.82 14.56
CA PRO A 23 -9.12 11.80 14.01
C PRO A 23 -8.64 13.26 14.21
N ASP A 24 -7.66 13.47 15.09
CA ASP A 24 -7.11 14.79 15.39
C ASP A 24 -6.06 15.25 14.36
N VAL A 25 -5.64 14.36 13.45
CA VAL A 25 -4.67 14.68 12.40
C VAL A 25 -5.41 15.34 11.23
N PRO A 26 -4.98 16.54 10.77
CA PRO A 26 -5.52 17.17 9.57
C PRO A 26 -5.48 16.24 8.36
N LEU A 27 -6.48 16.31 7.48
CA LEU A 27 -6.64 15.37 6.36
C LEU A 27 -5.41 15.35 5.43
N ASP A 28 -4.81 16.52 5.18
CA ASP A 28 -3.60 16.71 4.38
C ASP A 28 -2.33 16.10 5.01
N GLN A 29 -2.39 15.76 6.30
CA GLN A 29 -1.33 15.11 7.05
C GLN A 29 -1.69 13.65 7.41
N SER A 30 -2.92 13.23 7.12
CA SER A 30 -3.41 11.89 7.40
C SER A 30 -2.69 10.87 6.52
N PRO A 31 -2.25 9.73 7.08
CA PRO A 31 -1.71 8.63 6.29
C PRO A 31 -2.66 8.15 5.19
N ASP A 32 -2.14 8.05 3.97
CA ASP A 32 -2.87 7.55 2.81
C ASP A 32 -2.33 6.20 2.32
N CYS A 33 -2.87 5.73 1.19
CA CYS A 33 -2.45 4.48 0.56
C CYS A 33 -0.97 4.47 0.18
N HIS A 34 -0.43 5.60 -0.28
CA HIS A 34 0.92 5.75 -0.78
C HIS A 34 1.92 5.79 0.38
N TRP A 35 1.69 6.67 1.35
CA TRP A 35 2.49 6.74 2.57
C TRP A 35 2.50 5.41 3.31
N THR A 36 1.35 4.75 3.43
CA THR A 36 1.24 3.44 4.10
C THR A 36 2.06 2.38 3.38
N SER A 37 1.94 2.29 2.05
CA SER A 37 2.62 1.25 1.28
C SER A 37 4.13 1.44 1.29
N MET A 38 4.60 2.68 1.12
CA MET A 38 6.04 3.00 1.13
C MET A 38 6.69 2.75 2.50
N ASN A 39 5.92 2.78 3.58
CA ASN A 39 6.40 2.53 4.94
C ASN A 39 6.27 1.10 5.44
N PHE A 40 5.80 0.15 4.61
CA PHE A 40 5.51 -1.22 5.05
C PHE A 40 6.64 -1.91 5.83
N PHE A 41 7.89 -1.71 5.39
CA PHE A 41 9.09 -2.23 6.05
C PHE A 41 9.85 -1.20 6.91
N ASN A 42 9.35 0.03 7.04
CA ASN A 42 10.04 1.08 7.78
C ASN A 42 9.55 1.12 9.24
N ASP A 43 10.48 1.00 10.18
CA ASP A 43 10.24 1.20 11.61
C ASP A 43 11.44 1.98 12.21
N PRO A 44 11.30 3.29 12.51
CA PRO A 44 10.06 4.09 12.43
C PRO A 44 9.64 4.42 10.98
N PRO A 45 8.37 4.79 10.73
CA PRO A 45 7.92 5.22 9.42
C PRO A 45 8.59 6.53 8.98
N GLU A 46 8.89 6.64 7.69
CA GLU A 46 9.46 7.81 7.02
C GLU A 46 8.36 8.85 6.73
N PRO A 47 8.34 10.00 7.43
CA PRO A 47 7.31 11.01 7.25
C PRO A 47 7.37 11.69 5.88
N ARG A 48 8.54 11.75 5.22
CA ARG A 48 8.69 12.42 3.93
C ARG A 48 7.92 11.75 2.79
N PHE A 49 7.42 10.53 2.97
CA PHE A 49 6.53 9.90 1.98
C PHE A 49 5.17 10.59 1.83
N GLN A 50 4.82 11.57 2.68
CA GLN A 50 3.68 12.46 2.41
C GLN A 50 3.99 13.46 1.28
N ASP A 51 5.27 13.75 1.02
CA ASP A 51 5.68 14.59 -0.11
C ASP A 51 5.74 13.74 -1.39
N ILE A 52 4.91 14.11 -2.38
CA ILE A 52 4.80 13.36 -3.64
C ILE A 52 6.09 13.37 -4.46
N THR A 53 6.93 14.40 -4.35
CA THR A 53 8.22 14.50 -5.04
C THR A 53 9.18 13.49 -4.43
N TYR A 54 9.31 13.48 -3.10
CA TYR A 54 10.15 12.52 -2.38
C TYR A 54 9.68 11.08 -2.61
N LEU A 55 8.37 10.84 -2.57
CA LEU A 55 7.80 9.52 -2.84
C LEU A 55 8.13 9.03 -4.25
N ARG A 56 7.94 9.88 -5.27
CA ARG A 56 8.25 9.53 -6.67
C ARG A 56 9.73 9.26 -6.87
N GLU A 57 10.60 10.10 -6.30
CA GLU A 57 12.05 9.89 -6.35
C GLU A 57 12.43 8.56 -5.71
N SER A 58 11.88 8.25 -4.53
CA SER A 58 12.13 6.96 -3.88
C SER A 58 11.60 5.78 -4.69
N LEU A 59 10.44 5.91 -5.35
CA LEU A 59 9.92 4.84 -6.21
C LEU A 59 10.84 4.59 -7.40
N ILE A 60 11.34 5.64 -8.04
CA ILE A 60 12.23 5.53 -9.21
C ILE A 60 13.61 4.98 -8.83
N THR A 61 14.13 5.39 -7.68
CA THR A 61 15.51 5.07 -7.27
C THR A 61 15.62 3.73 -6.55
N ASN A 62 14.60 3.35 -5.77
CA ASN A 62 14.69 2.22 -4.83
C ASN A 62 13.75 1.07 -5.18
N TYR A 63 13.00 1.14 -6.28
CA TYR A 63 12.11 0.06 -6.70
C TYR A 63 12.30 -0.27 -8.17
N ALA A 64 12.28 -1.57 -8.48
CA ALA A 64 12.28 -2.09 -9.83
C ALA A 64 10.89 -2.65 -10.17
N ARG A 65 10.40 -2.37 -11.38
CA ARG A 65 9.19 -3.02 -11.88
C ARG A 65 9.49 -4.51 -12.12
N VAL A 66 8.59 -5.38 -11.69
CA VAL A 66 8.70 -6.83 -11.86
C VAL A 66 7.51 -7.37 -12.65
N GLU A 67 7.78 -8.30 -13.56
CA GLU A 67 6.77 -9.00 -14.36
C GLU A 67 6.53 -10.44 -13.84
N ALA A 68 7.32 -10.88 -12.86
CA ALA A 68 7.17 -12.17 -12.20
C ALA A 68 6.01 -12.13 -11.18
N ALA A 69 5.64 -13.30 -10.67
CA ALA A 69 4.69 -13.40 -9.57
C ALA A 69 5.15 -12.54 -8.37
N PRO A 70 4.22 -11.81 -7.73
CA PRO A 70 4.55 -10.98 -6.58
C PRO A 70 5.02 -11.84 -5.41
N VAL A 71 5.86 -11.25 -4.57
CA VAL A 71 6.28 -11.82 -3.29
C VAL A 71 5.88 -10.86 -2.17
N MET A 72 5.81 -11.37 -0.94
CA MET A 72 5.41 -10.58 0.22
C MET A 72 6.23 -9.28 0.30
N GLY A 73 5.52 -8.16 0.41
CA GLY A 73 6.13 -6.83 0.50
C GLY A 73 6.30 -6.12 -0.83
N ASP A 74 6.00 -6.76 -1.97
CA ASP A 74 5.95 -6.05 -3.24
C ASP A 74 4.86 -4.97 -3.21
N LEU A 75 5.20 -3.82 -3.80
CA LEU A 75 4.32 -2.68 -3.98
C LEU A 75 3.46 -2.88 -5.23
N LEU A 76 2.16 -2.89 -5.05
CA LEU A 76 1.17 -3.01 -6.12
C LEU A 76 0.55 -1.65 -6.36
N LEU A 77 0.72 -1.12 -7.57
CA LEU A 77 0.06 0.10 -8.02
C LEU A 77 -1.13 -0.25 -8.89
N LEU A 78 -2.31 0.22 -8.51
CA LEU A 78 -3.48 0.23 -9.38
C LEU A 78 -3.40 1.48 -10.25
N THR A 79 -3.32 1.26 -11.56
CA THR A 79 -3.07 2.33 -12.54
C THR A 79 -4.12 2.34 -13.64
N GLN A 80 -4.43 3.52 -14.16
CA GLN A 80 -5.12 3.64 -15.44
C GLN A 80 -4.16 3.24 -16.58
N PRO A 81 -4.67 2.92 -17.79
CA PRO A 81 -3.81 2.55 -18.92
C PRO A 81 -2.82 3.64 -19.35
N ASP A 82 -3.14 4.92 -19.11
CA ASP A 82 -2.24 6.05 -19.36
C ASP A 82 -1.09 6.17 -18.33
N GLY A 83 -1.11 5.34 -17.28
CA GLY A 83 -0.11 5.31 -16.23
C GLY A 83 -0.45 6.15 -15.00
N GLN A 84 -1.61 6.82 -14.94
CA GLN A 84 -2.04 7.49 -13.71
C GLN A 84 -2.22 6.47 -12.58
N VAL A 85 -1.59 6.72 -11.43
CA VAL A 85 -1.73 5.90 -10.24
C VAL A 85 -2.98 6.31 -9.49
N ILE A 86 -3.87 5.35 -9.22
CA ILE A 86 -5.13 5.56 -8.50
C ILE A 86 -5.00 5.11 -7.05
N HIS A 87 -4.26 4.04 -6.80
CA HIS A 87 -4.11 3.46 -5.46
C HIS A 87 -2.83 2.65 -5.36
N SER A 88 -2.32 2.50 -4.14
CA SER A 88 -1.22 1.57 -3.84
C SER A 88 -1.54 0.67 -2.66
N CYS A 89 -1.07 -0.57 -2.74
CA CYS A 89 -1.18 -1.56 -1.66
C CYS A 89 0.05 -2.46 -1.66
N ILE A 90 0.18 -3.28 -0.61
CA ILE A 90 1.28 -4.23 -0.46
C ILE A 90 0.77 -5.65 -0.62
N TYR A 91 1.45 -6.43 -1.45
CA TYR A 91 1.18 -7.85 -1.57
C TYR A 91 1.60 -8.61 -0.31
N ILE A 92 0.72 -9.48 0.20
CA ILE A 92 1.01 -10.34 1.34
C ILE A 92 1.21 -11.78 0.88
N ALA A 93 0.15 -12.42 0.36
CA ALA A 93 0.19 -13.80 -0.12
C ALA A 93 -1.08 -14.12 -0.92
N ASP A 94 -0.97 -15.04 -1.88
CA ASP A 94 -2.05 -15.44 -2.80
C ASP A 94 -2.74 -14.23 -3.44
N ASP A 95 -3.98 -13.92 -3.07
CA ASP A 95 -4.74 -12.74 -3.51
C ASP A 95 -4.85 -11.65 -2.43
N ILE A 96 -4.21 -11.82 -1.27
CA ILE A 96 -4.31 -10.93 -0.11
C ILE A 96 -3.33 -9.77 -0.20
N VAL A 97 -3.84 -8.57 0.06
CA VAL A 97 -3.08 -7.32 0.10
C VAL A 97 -3.33 -6.55 1.40
N PHE A 98 -2.30 -5.84 1.88
CA PHE A 98 -2.39 -4.86 2.96
C PHE A 98 -2.59 -3.46 2.37
N THR A 99 -3.58 -2.73 2.87
CA THR A 99 -3.99 -1.45 2.26
C THR A 99 -4.54 -0.46 3.29
N LYS A 100 -4.45 0.83 2.93
CA LYS A 100 -5.19 1.94 3.53
C LYS A 100 -5.97 2.65 2.43
N ASN A 101 -7.29 2.50 2.39
CA ASN A 101 -8.08 3.05 1.28
C ASN A 101 -8.29 4.56 1.49
N GLY A 102 -7.42 5.36 0.85
CA GLY A 102 -7.43 6.83 0.93
C GLY A 102 -7.07 7.41 2.29
N GLN A 103 -7.21 8.73 2.42
CA GLN A 103 -6.83 9.52 3.60
C GLN A 103 -7.88 9.56 4.72
N SER A 104 -9.08 9.00 4.47
CA SER A 104 -10.19 9.12 5.40
C SER A 104 -9.86 8.52 6.78
N PRO A 105 -10.13 9.22 7.90
CA PRO A 105 -9.96 8.69 9.25
C PRO A 105 -11.02 7.63 9.59
N SER A 106 -12.12 7.55 8.84
CA SER A 106 -13.16 6.52 9.03
C SER A 106 -12.85 5.18 8.36
N VAL A 107 -11.69 5.07 7.69
CA VAL A 107 -11.28 3.88 6.96
C VAL A 107 -10.05 3.28 7.63
N PRO A 108 -10.11 2.03 8.11
CA PRO A 108 -8.99 1.40 8.78
C PRO A 108 -7.93 0.91 7.79
N TRP A 109 -6.76 0.56 8.32
CA TRP A 109 -5.84 -0.34 7.60
C TRP A 109 -6.40 -1.76 7.63
N THR A 110 -6.35 -2.47 6.50
CA THR A 110 -6.98 -3.79 6.39
C THR A 110 -6.14 -4.75 5.56
N LEU A 111 -6.39 -6.05 5.77
CA LEU A 111 -6.14 -7.09 4.79
C LEU A 111 -7.42 -7.31 3.98
N THR A 112 -7.31 -7.37 2.66
CA THR A 112 -8.41 -7.62 1.73
C THR A 112 -7.91 -8.43 0.53
N THR A 113 -8.82 -8.96 -0.29
CA THR A 113 -8.43 -9.54 -1.58
C THR A 113 -8.12 -8.43 -2.59
N LEU A 114 -7.24 -8.71 -3.54
CA LEU A 114 -6.94 -7.81 -4.66
C LEU A 114 -8.19 -7.57 -5.52
N ALA A 115 -9.05 -8.57 -5.67
CA ALA A 115 -10.31 -8.47 -6.39
C ALA A 115 -11.27 -7.47 -5.73
N ASP A 116 -11.46 -7.57 -4.40
CA ASP A 116 -12.30 -6.64 -3.65
C ASP A 116 -11.71 -5.22 -3.67
N LEU A 117 -10.38 -5.09 -3.62
CA LEU A 117 -9.72 -3.81 -3.73
C LEU A 117 -9.94 -3.16 -5.10
N GLN A 118 -9.85 -3.94 -6.19
CA GLN A 118 -10.17 -3.44 -7.54
C GLN A 118 -11.64 -3.07 -7.68
N ALA A 119 -12.56 -3.83 -7.06
CA ALA A 119 -13.98 -3.50 -7.04
C ALA A 119 -14.29 -2.22 -6.24
N PHE A 120 -13.50 -1.92 -5.20
CA PHE A 120 -13.61 -0.68 -4.42
C PHE A 120 -13.19 0.56 -5.23
N TYR A 121 -12.30 0.42 -6.22
CA TYR A 121 -11.86 1.48 -7.12
C TYR A 121 -12.37 1.25 -8.56
N PRO A 122 -13.69 1.32 -8.80
CA PRO A 122 -14.25 1.06 -10.12
C PRO A 122 -13.77 2.12 -11.12
N ALA A 123 -13.23 1.67 -12.24
CA ALA A 123 -12.75 2.53 -13.32
C ALA A 123 -13.14 1.96 -14.69
N GLN A 124 -13.27 2.85 -15.67
CA GLN A 124 -13.44 2.51 -17.08
C GLN A 124 -12.40 3.27 -17.90
N PRO A 125 -11.47 2.59 -18.59
CA PRO A 125 -11.22 1.13 -18.57
C PRO A 125 -10.75 0.60 -17.20
N ALA A 126 -10.77 -0.73 -17.03
CA ALA A 126 -10.35 -1.37 -15.79
C ALA A 126 -8.90 -1.04 -15.41
N LEU A 127 -8.64 -0.91 -14.11
CA LEU A 127 -7.30 -0.60 -13.59
C LEU A 127 -6.33 -1.76 -13.83
N LEU A 128 -5.12 -1.42 -14.26
CA LEU A 128 -4.00 -2.33 -14.41
C LEU A 128 -3.21 -2.41 -13.09
N VAL A 129 -2.86 -3.61 -12.69
CA VAL A 129 -1.95 -3.85 -11.55
C VAL A 129 -0.52 -3.83 -12.05
N ARG A 130 0.32 -2.95 -11.50
CA ARG A 130 1.76 -2.90 -11.77
C ARG A 130 2.52 -3.24 -10.49
N ILE A 131 3.45 -4.18 -10.58
CA ILE A 131 4.19 -4.70 -9.42
C ILE A 131 5.58 -4.09 -9.39
N PHE A 132 5.97 -3.60 -8.21
CA PHE A 132 7.25 -3.00 -7.94
C PHE A 132 7.89 -3.67 -6.73
N ARG A 133 9.16 -4.04 -6.86
CA ARG A 133 9.95 -4.67 -5.79
C ARG A 133 11.03 -3.72 -5.33
N LYS A 134 11.17 -3.54 -4.02
CA LYS A 134 12.25 -2.75 -3.44
C LYS A 134 13.59 -3.39 -3.82
N THR A 135 14.50 -2.60 -4.40
CA THR A 135 15.84 -3.06 -4.71
C THR A 135 16.67 -3.23 -3.42
N PRO A 136 17.58 -4.21 -3.37
CA PRO A 136 18.47 -4.41 -2.22
C PRO A 136 19.29 -3.18 -1.85
#